data_AF-A0A7W1DG73-F1
#
_entry.id   AF-A0A7W1DG73-F1
#
_cell.length_a   1.000
_cell.length_b   1.000
_cell.length_c   1.000
_cell.angle_alpha   90.00
_cell.angle_beta   90.00
_cell.angle_gamma   90.00
#
_symmetry.space_group_name_H-M   'P 1'
#
loop_
_entity.id
_entity.type
_entity.pdbx_description
1 polymer ?
#
loop_
_entity_poly.entity_id
_entity_poly.type
_entity_poly.pdbx_seq_one_letter_code
_entity_poly.pdbx_strand_id
1 'polypeptide(L)'
;MEEGSGAQTSTLGYEFAREEDARAAASDLDRRFTQNELAGLRIYRVRWNGNYLVEAAFSDGTPETRLKDASALLGESGTPVHPDDLADYKRATDEGAGLPDWLRRFFGA
;
A
#
# COMPACT_ATOMS: atom_id res chain seq x y z
N MET A 1 -11.13 -13.26 24.51
CA MET A 1 -10.60 -13.56 23.17
C MET A 1 -11.67 -13.19 22.18
N GLU A 2 -11.28 -12.81 20.96
CA GLU A 2 -12.13 -12.25 19.89
C GLU A 2 -12.20 -10.70 19.94
N GLU A 3 -11.05 -10.08 19.67
CA GLU A 3 -11.01 -8.72 19.16
C GLU A 3 -11.45 -8.77 17.69
N GLY A 4 -12.50 -8.01 17.35
CA GLY A 4 -13.13 -8.03 16.04
C GLY A 4 -12.11 -7.76 14.94
N SER A 5 -11.89 -8.75 14.09
CA SER A 5 -11.28 -8.60 12.78
C SER A 5 -12.24 -7.78 11.91
N GLY A 6 -12.32 -6.48 12.17
CA GLY A 6 -12.87 -5.52 11.21
C GLY A 6 -12.11 -5.71 9.91
N ALA A 7 -12.84 -5.89 8.81
CA ALA A 7 -12.33 -6.13 7.46
C ALA A 7 -10.91 -5.59 7.29
N GLN A 8 -9.92 -6.47 7.41
CA GLN A 8 -8.53 -6.11 7.23
C GLN A 8 -8.39 -5.82 5.75
N THR A 9 -8.54 -4.56 5.36
CA THR A 9 -8.09 -4.10 4.05
C THR A 9 -6.65 -4.59 3.89
N SER A 10 -6.42 -5.60 3.05
CA SER A 10 -5.12 -6.22 2.77
C SER A 10 -4.23 -5.26 1.96
N THR A 11 -4.21 -3.99 2.34
CA THR A 11 -3.48 -2.92 1.67
C THR A 11 -2.33 -2.54 2.58
N LEU A 12 -1.11 -2.67 2.07
CA LEU A 12 0.11 -2.27 2.76
C LEU A 12 0.60 -0.96 2.17
N GLY A 13 0.90 -0.01 3.05
CA GLY A 13 1.45 1.29 2.73
C GLY A 13 2.83 1.47 3.31
N TYR A 14 3.79 1.87 2.49
CA TYR A 14 5.14 2.16 2.95
C TYR A 14 5.66 3.43 2.31
N GLU A 15 6.23 4.32 3.11
CA GLU A 15 6.87 5.53 2.61
C GLU A 15 8.38 5.34 2.44
N PHE A 16 8.90 5.99 1.42
CA PHE A 16 10.30 5.95 1.00
C PHE A 16 10.77 7.39 0.78
N ALA A 17 12.00 7.68 1.22
CA ALA A 17 12.60 9.00 1.02
C ALA A 17 13.01 9.26 -0.44
N ARG A 18 13.24 8.20 -1.23
CA ARG A 18 13.68 8.28 -2.63
C ARG A 18 12.75 7.51 -3.56
N GLU A 19 12.64 8.00 -4.79
CA GLU A 19 11.87 7.34 -5.86
C GLU A 19 12.46 5.98 -6.22
N GLU A 20 13.78 5.89 -6.26
CA GLU A 20 14.51 4.69 -6.65
C GLU A 20 14.22 3.53 -5.68
N ASP A 21 14.22 3.80 -4.38
CA ASP A 21 13.87 2.83 -3.34
C ASP A 21 12.41 2.39 -3.45
N ALA A 22 11.49 3.35 -3.62
CA ALA A 22 10.07 3.05 -3.82
C ALA A 22 9.83 2.17 -5.05
N ARG A 23 10.49 2.49 -6.17
CA ARG A 23 10.38 1.77 -7.44
C ARG A 23 11.03 0.40 -7.37
N ALA A 24 12.16 0.27 -6.68
CA ALA A 24 12.82 -1.01 -6.45
C ALA A 24 11.93 -1.93 -5.61
N ALA A 25 11.38 -1.43 -4.50
CA ALA A 25 10.49 -2.18 -3.62
C ALA A 25 9.20 -2.62 -4.35
N ALA A 26 8.61 -1.71 -5.13
CA ALA A 26 7.47 -2.02 -5.99
C ALA A 26 7.80 -3.11 -7.03
N SER A 27 8.95 -2.99 -7.71
CA SER A 27 9.38 -3.99 -8.69
C SER A 27 9.67 -5.34 -8.05
N ASP A 28 10.19 -5.37 -6.82
CA ASP A 28 10.44 -6.62 -6.10
C ASP A 28 9.12 -7.28 -5.66
N LEU A 29 8.11 -6.49 -5.28
CA LEU A 29 6.75 -6.99 -5.05
C LEU A 29 6.12 -7.57 -6.31
N ASP A 30 6.16 -6.85 -7.43
CA ASP A 30 5.62 -7.36 -8.71
C ASP A 30 6.33 -8.65 -9.16
N ARG A 31 7.63 -8.78 -8.87
CA ARG A 31 8.41 -9.97 -9.19
C ARG A 31 8.12 -11.16 -8.27
N ARG A 32 7.88 -10.92 -6.97
CA ARG A 32 7.68 -11.98 -5.97
C ARG A 32 6.22 -12.43 -5.84
N PHE A 33 5.29 -11.51 -6.05
CA PHE A 33 3.86 -11.75 -5.90
C PHE A 33 3.22 -11.85 -7.27
N THR A 34 2.38 -12.86 -7.45
CA THR A 34 1.66 -13.02 -8.71
C THR A 34 0.52 -12.01 -8.80
N GLN A 35 0.07 -11.68 -10.02
CA GLN A 35 -1.14 -10.85 -10.24
C GLN A 35 -2.40 -11.37 -9.53
N ASN A 36 -2.41 -12.65 -9.13
CA ASN A 36 -3.53 -13.25 -8.40
C ASN A 36 -3.50 -12.91 -6.89
N GLU A 37 -2.31 -12.64 -6.35
CA GLU A 37 -2.08 -12.28 -4.94
C GLU A 37 -2.02 -10.76 -4.76
N LEU A 38 -1.32 -10.06 -5.66
CA LEU A 38 -1.20 -8.60 -5.68
C LEU A 38 -2.24 -8.03 -6.65
N ALA A 39 -3.37 -7.60 -6.11
CA ALA A 39 -4.48 -7.03 -6.85
C ALA A 39 -4.15 -5.64 -7.44
N GLY A 40 -3.21 -4.91 -6.84
CA GLY A 40 -2.75 -3.63 -7.36
C GLY A 40 -1.50 -3.12 -6.67
N LEU A 41 -0.69 -2.36 -7.41
CA LEU A 41 0.54 -1.75 -6.91
C LEU A 41 0.66 -0.34 -7.49
N ARG A 42 0.79 0.67 -6.62
CA ARG A 42 0.85 2.08 -7.02
C ARG A 42 1.91 2.81 -6.21
N ILE A 43 2.63 3.70 -6.88
CA ILE A 43 3.62 4.58 -6.25
C ILE A 43 3.10 6.01 -6.38
N TYR A 44 3.01 6.71 -5.27
CA TYR A 44 2.57 8.10 -5.19
C TYR A 44 3.72 8.99 -4.74
N ARG A 45 3.77 10.22 -5.25
CA ARG A 45 4.73 11.24 -4.78
C ARG A 45 4.01 12.22 -3.86
N VAL A 46 4.41 12.26 -2.60
CA VAL A 46 3.86 13.15 -1.58
C VAL A 46 4.41 14.55 -1.82
N ARG A 47 3.54 15.52 -2.10
CA ARG A 47 4.00 16.88 -2.43
C ARG A 47 4.57 17.62 -1.23
N TRP A 48 4.08 17.33 -0.02
CA TRP A 48 4.47 18.07 1.18
C TRP A 48 5.87 17.71 1.67
N ASN A 49 6.21 16.42 1.64
CA ASN A 49 7.51 15.95 2.11
C ASN A 49 8.49 15.63 0.96
N GLY A 50 8.00 15.52 -0.27
CA GLY A 50 8.79 15.05 -1.41
C GLY A 50 9.07 13.54 -1.41
N ASN A 51 8.60 12.82 -0.39
CA ASN A 51 8.71 11.38 -0.23
C ASN A 51 7.79 10.63 -1.21
N TYR A 52 8.02 9.33 -1.33
CA TYR A 52 7.29 8.42 -2.20
C TYR A 52 6.54 7.40 -1.35
N LEU A 53 5.25 7.24 -1.59
CA LEU A 53 4.41 6.24 -0.93
C LEU A 53 4.18 5.09 -1.90
N VAL A 54 4.59 3.88 -1.52
CA VAL A 54 4.22 2.64 -2.21
C VAL A 54 3.00 2.06 -1.51
N GLU A 55 1.97 1.84 -2.30
CA GLU A 55 0.76 1.14 -1.91
C GLU A 55 0.68 -0.19 -2.64
N ALA A 56 0.60 -1.26 -1.87
CA ALA A 56 0.39 -2.61 -2.37
C ALA A 56 -0.96 -3.13 -1.86
N ALA A 57 -1.89 -3.33 -2.78
CA ALA A 57 -3.20 -3.91 -2.51
C ALA A 57 -3.17 -5.41 -2.82
N PHE A 58 -3.42 -6.22 -1.82
CA PHE A 58 -3.47 -7.67 -1.93
C PHE A 58 -4.92 -8.16 -2.01
N SER A 59 -5.12 -9.30 -2.67
CA SER A 59 -6.42 -9.98 -2.72
C SER A 59 -6.82 -10.50 -1.33
N ASP A 60 -8.11 -10.54 -1.03
CA ASP A 60 -8.68 -11.03 0.24
C ASP A 60 -8.27 -12.49 0.57
N GLY A 61 -8.02 -13.30 -0.46
CA GLY A 61 -7.52 -14.67 -0.31
C GLY A 61 -6.00 -14.80 -0.11
N THR A 62 -5.27 -13.70 0.02
CA THR A 62 -3.81 -13.73 0.20
C THR A 62 -3.47 -14.15 1.63
N PRO A 63 -2.69 -15.23 1.83
CA PRO A 63 -2.40 -15.73 3.17
C PRO A 63 -1.55 -14.72 3.97
N GLU A 64 -1.76 -14.66 5.28
CA GLU A 64 -1.06 -13.71 6.17
C GLU A 64 0.48 -13.83 6.09
N THR A 65 1.02 -15.03 5.86
CA THR A 65 2.46 -15.23 5.61
C THR A 65 2.97 -14.41 4.43
N ARG A 66 2.17 -14.29 3.37
CA ARG A 66 2.51 -13.51 2.17
C ARG A 66 2.47 -12.02 2.45
N LEU A 67 1.46 -11.56 3.19
CA LEU A 67 1.39 -10.17 3.67
C LEU A 67 2.60 -9.83 4.55
N LYS A 68 3.00 -10.76 5.43
CA LYS A 68 4.16 -10.59 6.29
C LYS A 68 5.47 -10.53 5.49
N ASP A 69 5.63 -11.37 4.47
CA ASP A 69 6.78 -11.33 3.56
C ASP A 69 6.87 -9.99 2.81
N ALA A 70 5.73 -9.50 2.28
CA ALA A 70 5.64 -8.18 1.66
C ALA A 70 5.98 -7.05 2.64
N SER A 71 5.45 -7.13 3.86
CA SER A 71 5.72 -6.13 4.91
C SER A 71 7.19 -6.08 5.32
N ALA A 72 7.86 -7.24 5.34
CA ALA A 72 9.27 -7.34 5.65
C ALA A 72 10.11 -6.71 4.53
N LEU A 73 9.82 -7.06 3.27
CA LEU A 73 10.48 -6.53 2.08
C LEU A 73 10.34 -5.01 1.98
N LEU A 74 9.12 -4.49 2.13
CA LEU A 74 8.89 -3.05 2.10
C LEU A 74 9.55 -2.35 3.31
N GLY A 75 9.59 -3.01 4.47
CA GLY A 75 10.24 -2.52 5.68
C GLY A 75 11.77 -2.51 5.65
N GLU A 76 12.41 -3.20 4.69
CA GLU A 76 13.87 -3.15 4.53
C GLU A 76 14.38 -1.77 4.09
N SER A 77 13.55 -1.00 3.37
CA SER A 77 13.94 0.30 2.81
C SER A 77 12.88 1.40 2.98
N GLY A 78 11.69 1.05 3.47
CA GLY A 78 10.58 1.97 3.69
C GLY A 78 10.11 1.98 5.14
N THR A 79 9.38 3.03 5.50
CA THR A 79 8.71 3.14 6.80
C THR A 79 7.26 2.69 6.66
N PRO A 80 6.77 1.77 7.50
CA PRO A 80 5.37 1.35 7.45
C PRO A 80 4.46 2.55 7.73
N VAL A 81 3.53 2.79 6.82
CA VAL A 81 2.49 3.83 6.92
C VAL A 81 1.21 3.16 7.36
N HIS A 82 0.61 3.71 8.41
CA HIS A 82 -0.66 3.21 8.91
C HIS A 82 -1.75 3.43 7.83
N PRO A 83 -2.72 2.52 7.65
CA PRO A 83 -3.79 2.69 6.67
C PRO A 83 -4.60 3.99 6.86
N ASP A 84 -4.69 4.50 8.09
CA ASP A 84 -5.33 5.78 8.41
C ASP A 84 -4.52 6.97 7.86
N ASP A 85 -3.20 6.97 8.08
CA ASP A 85 -2.26 7.95 7.51
C ASP A 85 -2.15 7.83 5.98
N LEU A 86 -2.41 6.65 5.41
CA LEU A 86 -2.40 6.43 3.96
C LEU A 86 -3.43 7.31 3.24
N ALA A 87 -4.61 7.49 3.86
CA ALA A 87 -5.65 8.37 3.35
C ALA A 87 -5.21 9.85 3.39
N ASP A 88 -4.48 10.24 4.44
CA ASP A 88 -3.95 11.60 4.59
C ASP A 88 -2.81 11.87 3.59
N TYR A 89 -1.89 10.91 3.41
CA TYR A 89 -0.83 10.96 2.39
C TYR A 89 -1.39 11.03 0.97
N LYS A 90 -2.46 10.28 0.68
CA LYS A 90 -3.17 10.37 -0.60
C LYS A 90 -3.79 11.73 -0.83
N ARG A 91 -4.26 12.40 0.22
CA ARG A 91 -4.78 13.77 0.13
C ARG A 91 -3.68 14.80 -0.15
N ALA A 92 -2.44 14.47 0.23
CA ALA A 92 -1.25 15.28 0.04
C ALA A 92 -0.50 15.03 -1.29
N THR A 93 -0.97 14.10 -2.14
CA THR A 93 -0.40 13.88 -3.48
C THR A 93 -1.06 14.79 -4.52
N ASP A 94 -0.37 15.03 -5.64
CA ASP A 94 -0.78 15.98 -6.68
C ASP A 94 -2.04 15.59 -7.47
N GLU A 95 -2.55 14.37 -7.28
CA GLU A 95 -3.74 13.85 -7.97
C GLU A 95 -5.01 14.30 -7.24
N GLY A 96 -5.16 15.63 -7.12
CA GLY A 96 -6.31 16.26 -6.49
C GLY A 96 -7.65 15.78 -7.07
N ALA A 97 -8.58 15.52 -6.14
CA ALA A 97 -10.02 15.36 -6.37
C ALA A 97 -10.50 14.05 -7.02
N GLY A 98 -10.36 12.93 -6.29
CA GLY A 98 -11.23 11.78 -6.52
C GLY A 98 -10.79 10.57 -5.72
N LEU A 99 -11.65 10.05 -4.84
CA LEU A 99 -11.49 8.68 -4.34
C LEU A 99 -11.33 7.76 -5.56
N PRO A 100 -10.20 7.04 -5.72
CA PRO A 100 -9.97 6.20 -6.88
C PRO A 100 -10.97 5.04 -6.91
N ASP A 101 -11.29 4.54 -8.11
CA ASP A 101 -12.39 3.61 -8.37
C ASP A 101 -12.36 2.33 -7.49
N TRP A 102 -11.17 1.89 -7.08
CA TRP A 102 -10.98 0.76 -6.18
C TRP A 102 -11.31 1.04 -4.70
N LEU A 103 -11.10 2.29 -4.23
CA LEU A 103 -11.47 2.75 -2.88
C LEU A 103 -12.99 2.89 -2.74
N ARG A 104 -13.67 3.29 -3.83
CA ARG A 104 -15.13 3.22 -3.93
C ARG A 104 -15.68 1.80 -3.82
N ARG A 105 -14.89 0.79 -4.21
CA ARG A 105 -15.29 -0.61 -4.14
C ARG A 105 -15.09 -1.24 -2.75
N PHE A 106 -14.19 -0.72 -1.94
CA PHE A 106 -13.92 -1.21 -0.58
C PHE A 106 -14.69 -0.47 0.53
N PHE A 107 -15.02 0.81 0.36
CA PHE A 107 -15.68 1.65 1.39
C PHE A 107 -17.14 2.03 1.08
N GLY A 108 -17.80 1.34 0.14
CA GLY A 108 -19.15 1.67 -0.30
C GLY A 108 -20.27 0.97 0.48
N ALA A 109 -20.82 1.67 1.47
CA ALA A 109 -22.26 1.84 1.66
C ALA A 109 -22.52 3.27 2.17
#